data_AF-A0A1H6F7N1-F1
#
_entry.id   AF-A0A1H6F7N1-F1
#
_cell.length_a   1.000
_cell.length_b   1.000
_cell.length_c   1.000
_cell.angle_alpha   90.00
_cell.angle_beta   90.00
_cell.angle_gamma   90.00
#
_symmetry.space_group_name_H-M   'P 1'
#
loop_
_entity.id
_entity.type
_entity.pdbx_description
1 polymer ?
#
loop_
_entity_poly.entity_id
_entity_poly.type
_entity_poly.pdbx_seq_one_letter_code
_entity_poly.pdbx_strand_id
1 'polypeptide(L)' 'MCGPHFCSMKISRDVQEYAKNKGIKDIEVAVESGMQEKSEEFKQKGSEIYQ' A
#
# COMPACT_ATOMS: atom_id res chain seq x y z
N MET A 1 27.05 5.91 -1.01
CA MET A 1 26.28 5.16 -2.05
C MET A 1 24.77 5.38 -1.85
N CYS A 2 24.31 6.63 -1.74
CA CYS A 2 22.88 6.95 -1.61
C CYS A 2 22.45 7.73 -2.84
N GLY A 3 21.97 7.01 -3.85
CA GLY A 3 21.23 7.61 -4.95
C GLY A 3 19.75 7.72 -4.56
N PRO A 4 19.02 8.75 -5.03
CA PRO A 4 17.60 8.99 -4.75
C PRO A 4 16.64 7.93 -5.33
N HIS A 5 17.17 6.78 -5.77
CA HIS A 5 16.47 5.74 -6.51
C HIS A 5 16.08 4.51 -5.69
N PHE A 6 16.38 4.45 -4.39
CA PHE A 6 15.89 3.37 -3.54
C PHE A 6 14.44 3.64 -3.12
N CYS A 7 13.53 3.50 -4.09
CA CYS A 7 12.07 3.55 -3.92
C CYS A 7 11.55 2.62 -2.82
N SER A 8 12.32 1.58 -2.46
CA SER A 8 11.99 0.61 -1.41
C SER A 8 11.97 1.19 0.00
N MET A 9 12.82 2.17 0.33
CA MET A 9 12.75 2.83 1.65
C MET A 9 11.52 3.73 1.79
N LYS A 10 11.08 4.35 0.69
CA LYS A 10 9.87 5.19 0.67
C LYS A 10 8.62 4.34 0.81
N ILE A 11 8.55 3.21 0.10
CA ILE A 11 7.42 2.26 0.22
C ILE A 11 7.23 1.81 1.69
N SER A 12 8.30 1.43 2.39
CA SER A 12 8.19 1.05 3.80
C SER A 12 7.74 2.20 4.71
N ARG A 13 8.16 3.43 4.41
CA ARG A 13 7.73 4.64 5.14
C ARG A 13 6.25 4.93 4.89
N ASP A 14 5.82 4.84 3.63
CA ASP A 14 4.45 5.10 3.19
C ASP A 14 3.47 4.07 3.81
N VAL A 15 3.88 2.80 3.94
CA VAL A 15 3.08 1.77 4.65
C VAL A 15 2.94 2.08 6.14
N GLN A 16 4.02 2.52 6.79
CA GLN A 16 3.97 2.94 8.19
C GLN A 16 3.12 4.19 8.40
N GLU A 17 3.17 5.17 7.49
CA GLU A 17 2.32 6.36 7.53
C GLU A 17 0.85 6.02 7.25
N TYR A 18 0.57 5.10 6.32
CA TYR A 18 -0.78 4.60 6.07
C TYR A 18 -1.39 3.94 7.31
N ALA A 19 -0.63 3.06 7.98
CA ALA A 19 -1.08 2.43 9.22
C ALA A 19 -1.36 3.46 10.33
N LYS A 20 -0.47 4.46 10.49
CA LYS A 20 -0.67 5.56 11.46
C LYS A 20 -1.91 6.41 11.15
N ASN A 21 -2.12 6.78 9.90
CA ASN A 21 -3.26 7.62 9.49
C ASN A 21 -4.60 6.90 9.65
N LYS A 22 -4.65 5.58 9.44
CA LYS A 22 -5.87 4.78 9.71
C LYS A 22 -6.00 4.35 11.18
N GLY A 23 -5.06 4.69 12.06
CA GLY A 23 -5.08 4.32 13.47
C GLY A 23 -4.88 2.81 13.72
N ILE A 24 -4.33 2.10 12.75
CA ILE A 24 -4.14 0.65 12.80
C ILE A 24 -2.80 0.39 13.52
N LYS A 25 -2.87 -0.22 14.71
CA LYS A 25 -1.67 -0.57 15.49
C LYS A 25 -0.90 -1.76 14.90
N ASP A 26 -1.61 -2.65 14.22
CA ASP A 26 -1.04 -3.81 13.54
C ASP A 26 -0.83 -3.56 12.06
N ILE A 27 0.44 -3.58 11.66
CA ILE A 27 0.86 -3.39 10.27
C ILE A 27 0.27 -4.49 9.37
N GLU A 28 0.17 -5.72 9.88
CA GLU A 28 -0.38 -6.87 9.14
C GLU A 28 -1.86 -6.64 8.78
N VAL A 29 -2.66 -6.14 9.72
CA VAL A 29 -4.07 -5.81 9.50
C VAL A 29 -4.21 -4.63 8.52
N ALA A 30 -3.31 -3.65 8.58
CA ALA A 30 -3.30 -2.53 7.63
C ALA A 30 -2.99 -2.99 6.20
N VAL A 31 -2.06 -3.94 6.04
CA VAL A 31 -1.73 -4.53 4.75
C VAL A 31 -2.90 -5.36 4.22
N GLU A 32 -3.51 -6.22 5.04
CA GLU A 32 -4.62 -7.06 4.62
C GLU A 32 -5.84 -6.23 4.19
N SER A 33 -6.23 -5.24 5.00
CA SER A 33 -7.33 -4.33 4.68
C SER A 33 -7.04 -3.52 3.42
N GLY A 34 -5.81 -3.01 3.25
CA GLY A 34 -5.42 -2.27 2.05
C GLY A 34 -5.41 -3.14 0.79
N MET A 35 -5.00 -4.40 0.91
CA MET A 35 -5.04 -5.36 -0.20
C MET A 35 -6.46 -5.76 -0.57
N GLN A 36 -7.35 -5.94 0.41
CA GLN A 36 -8.77 -6.22 0.16
C GLN A 36 -9.43 -5.05 -0.57
N GLU A 37 -9.28 -3.82 -0.06
CA GLU A 37 -9.81 -2.59 -0.70
C GLU A 37 -9.31 -2.46 -2.14
N LYS A 38 -8.00 -2.67 -2.38
CA LYS A 38 -7.42 -2.58 -3.73
C LYS A 38 -7.87 -3.72 -4.65
N SER A 39 -8.10 -4.92 -4.12
CA SER A 39 -8.61 -6.05 -4.90
C SER A 39 -10.03 -5.80 -5.37
N GLU A 40 -10.89 -5.24 -4.50
CA GLU A 40 -12.24 -4.84 -4.88
C GLU A 40 -12.22 -3.71 -5.92
N GLU A 41 -11.38 -2.69 -5.72
CA GLU A 41 -11.20 -1.60 -6.68
C GLU A 41 -10.73 -2.12 -8.05
N PHE A 42 -9.81 -3.09 -8.07
CA PHE A 42 -9.33 -3.72 -9.29
C PHE A 42 -10.43 -4.51 -10.02
N LYS A 43 -11.23 -5.29 -9.28
CA LYS A 43 -12.39 -6.00 -9.84
C LYS A 43 -13.42 -5.04 -10.41
N GLN A 44 -13.71 -3.94 -9.69
CA GLN A 44 -14.65 -2.91 -10.15
C GLN A 44 -14.17 -2.19 -11.41
N LYS A 45 -12.86 -1.98 -11.56
CA LYS A 45 -12.24 -1.38 -12.75
C LYS A 45 -12.17 -2.32 -13.96
N GLY A 46 -12.83 -3.49 -13.90
CA GLY A 46 -12.86 -4.45 -15.02
C GLY A 46 -11.70 -5.43 -15.02
N SER A 47 -10.92 -5.51 -13.94
CA SER A 47 -9.75 -6.39 -13.83
C SER A 47 -8.67 -6.14 -14.90
N GLU A 48 -8.56 -4.89 -15.35
CA GLU A 48 -7.56 -4.46 -16.33
C GLU A 48 -6.32 -3.95 -15.61
N ILE A 49 -5.17 -4.57 -15.91
CA ILE A 49 -3.86 -4.19 -15.34
C ILE A 49 -3.29 -2.95 -16.06
N TYR A 50 -3.71 -2.71 -17.30
CA TYR A 50 -3.28 -1.60 -18.13
C TYR A 50 -4.51 -0.83 -18.62
N GLN A 51 -4.68 0.38 -18.10
CA GLN A 51 -5.60 1.41 -18.60
C GLN A 51 -4.80 2.59 -19.14
#